data_AF-A0A354GI52-F1
#
_entry.id   AF-A0A354GI52-F1
#
_cell.length_a   1.000
_cell.length_b   1.000
_cell.length_c   1.000
_cell.angle_alpha   90.00
_cell.angle_beta   90.00
_cell.angle_gamma   90.00
#
_symmetry.space_group_name_H-M   'P 1'
#
loop_
_entity.id
_entity.type
_entity.pdbx_description
1 polymer ?
#
loop_
_entity_poly.entity_id
_entity_poly.type
_entity_poly.pdbx_seq_one_letter_code
_entity_poly.pdbx_strand_id
1 'polypeptide(L)' 'VEPSLQEAKIGDRFQFQRLGYFNVDDDSTSEKLVFNKTVGLRDTWAKSNK' A
#
# COMPACT_ATOMS: atom_id res chain seq x y z
N VAL A 1 -9.61 -9.80 3.20
CA VAL A 1 -8.19 -9.48 2.98
C VAL A 1 -7.60 -10.60 2.15
N GLU A 2 -6.79 -10.30 1.13
CA GLU A 2 -6.19 -11.34 0.29
C GLU A 2 -5.32 -12.31 1.12
N PRO A 3 -5.28 -13.62 0.79
CA PRO A 3 -4.46 -14.59 1.53
C PRO A 3 -2.98 -14.23 1.56
N SER A 4 -2.48 -13.63 0.48
CA SER A 4 -1.07 -13.19 0.34
C SER A 4 -0.64 -12.15 1.37
N LEU A 5 -1.58 -11.42 1.98
CA LEU A 5 -1.29 -10.41 2.99
C LEU A 5 -1.17 -11.02 4.40
N GLN A 6 -1.60 -12.26 4.62
CA GLN A 6 -1.51 -12.90 5.94
C GLN A 6 -0.06 -13.17 6.38
N GLU A 7 0.85 -13.34 5.42
CA GLU A 7 2.27 -13.55 5.66
C GLU A 7 3.11 -12.26 5.56
N ALA A 8 2.45 -11.11 5.42
CA ALA A 8 3.11 -9.81 5.28
C ALA A 8 3.86 -9.43 6.57
N LYS A 9 5.13 -9.08 6.44
CA LYS A 9 6.01 -8.68 7.53
C LYS A 9 6.13 -7.16 7.59
N ILE A 10 6.44 -6.64 8.78
CA ILE A 10 6.73 -5.22 8.98
C ILE A 10 7.82 -4.78 7.98
N GLY A 11 7.54 -3.69 7.26
CA GLY A 11 8.41 -3.17 6.21
C GLY A 11 8.20 -3.74 4.81
N ASP A 12 7.40 -4.81 4.64
CA ASP A 12 7.05 -5.32 3.30
C ASP A 12 6.28 -4.28 2.50
N ARG A 13 6.51 -4.26 1.19
CA ARG A 13 5.96 -3.26 0.27
C ARG A 13 4.94 -3.89 -0.65
N PHE A 14 3.78 -3.24 -0.76
CA PHE A 14 2.66 -3.69 -1.57
C PHE A 14 2.18 -2.59 -2.50
N GLN A 15 1.75 -2.95 -3.70
CA GLN A 15 1.00 -2.06 -4.57
C GLN A 15 -0.48 -2.41 -4.48
N PHE A 16 -1.28 -1.54 -3.90
CA PHE A 16 -2.73 -1.68 -3.98
C PHE A 16 -3.24 -1.08 -5.28
N GLN A 17 -3.98 -1.89 -6.03
CA GLN A 17 -4.49 -1.53 -7.34
C GLN A 17 -5.30 -0.23 -7.26
N ARG A 18 -4.98 0.72 -8.16
CA ARG A 18 -5.60 2.05 -8.25
C ARG A 18 -5.42 2.97 -7.03
N LEU A 19 -4.78 2.53 -5.94
CA LEU A 19 -4.60 3.32 -4.73
C LEU A 19 -3.18 3.89 -4.60
N GLY A 20 -2.17 3.06 -4.80
CA GLY A 20 -0.77 3.45 -4.62
C GLY A 20 0.11 2.33 -4.10
N TYR A 21 1.31 2.73 -3.69
CA TYR A 21 2.27 1.88 -3.01
C TYR A 21 2.17 2.11 -1.51
N PHE A 22 2.21 1.01 -0.76
CA PHE A 22 2.05 0.95 0.67
C PHE A 22 3.15 0.08 1.28
N ASN A 23 3.45 0.28 2.55
CA ASN A 23 4.28 -0.61 3.34
C ASN A 23 3.56 -1.04 4.62
N VAL A 24 3.90 -2.22 5.12
CA VAL A 24 3.43 -2.69 6.43
C VAL A 24 4.10 -1.85 7.50
N ASP A 25 3.30 -1.29 8.39
CA ASP A 25 3.76 -0.45 9.48
C ASP A 25 4.19 -1.28 10.70
N ASP A 26 5.02 -0.70 11.57
CA ASP A 26 5.50 -1.36 12.80
C ASP A 26 4.36 -1.62 13.81
N ASP A 27 3.29 -0.81 13.80
CA ASP A 27 2.07 -1.04 14.58
C ASP A 27 1.23 -2.24 14.06
N SER A 28 1.68 -2.95 13.03
CA SER A 28 0.99 -4.14 12.51
C SER A 28 1.15 -5.34 13.43
N THR A 29 0.03 -5.96 13.77
CA THR A 29 -0.01 -7.20 14.54
C THR A 29 -0.60 -8.34 13.71
N SER A 30 -0.43 -9.59 14.16
CA SER A 30 -0.98 -10.77 13.49
C SER A 30 -2.52 -10.73 13.36
N GLU A 31 -3.21 -9.98 14.22
CA GLU A 31 -4.66 -9.79 14.14
C GLU A 31 -5.06 -8.55 13.32
N LYS A 32 -4.17 -7.56 13.21
CA LYS A 32 -4.45 -6.29 12.55
C LYS A 32 -3.24 -5.78 11.78
N LEU A 33 -3.29 -5.93 10.46
CA LEU A 33 -2.31 -5.36 9.56
C LEU A 33 -2.57 -3.86 9.34
N VAL A 34 -1.56 -3.04 9.57
CA VAL A 34 -1.59 -1.59 9.35
C VAL A 34 -0.70 -1.28 8.14
N PHE A 35 -1.25 -0.56 7.17
CA PHE A 35 -0.52 -0.21 5.95
C PHE A 35 -0.40 1.30 5.82
N ASN A 36 0.85 1.77 5.72
CA ASN A 36 1.14 3.18 5.46
C ASN A 36 1.27 3.44 3.96
N LYS A 37 0.63 4.51 3.48
CA LYS A 37 0.71 4.92 2.08
C LYS A 37 2.05 5.60 1.82
N THR A 38 2.94 4.95 1.08
CA THR A 38 4.24 5.50 0.72
C THR A 38 4.11 6.55 -0.39
N VAL A 39 3.42 6.20 -1.48
CA VAL A 39 3.22 7.11 -2.62
C VAL A 39 1.95 6.75 -3.37
N GLY A 40 1.23 7.76 -3.88
CA GLY A 40 0.08 7.55 -4.76
C GLY A 40 0.49 7.02 -6.13
N LEU A 41 -0.44 6.44 -6.87
CA LEU A 41 -0.18 6.13 -8.28
C LEU A 41 0.00 7.42 -9.06
N ARG A 42 0.91 7.37 -10.03
CA ARG A 42 1.11 8.46 -10.97
C ARG A 42 -0.11 8.54 -11.87
N ASP A 43 -0.96 9.52 -11.63
CA ASP A 43 -2.03 9.86 -12.56
C ASP A 43 -1.42 10.55 -13.78
N THR A 44 -1.54 9.91 -14.95
CA THR A 44 -1.03 10.44 -16.22
C THR A 44 -2.00 11.39 -16.92
N TRP A 45 -3.26 11.49 -16.46
CA TRP A 45 -4.28 12.35 -17.06
C TRP A 45 -4.32 13.76 -16.47
N ALA A 46 -3.94 13.92 -15.19
CA ALA A 46 -3.93 15.21 -14.51
C ALA A 46 -2.93 16.24 -15.10
N LYS A 47 -2.03 15.84 -16.01
CA LYS A 47 -1.04 16.73 -16.62
C LYS A 47 -1.50 17.43 -17.92
N SER A 48 -2.68 17.10 -18.46
CA SER A 48 -3.15 17.66 -19.73
C SER A 48 -3.98 18.94 -19.62
N ASN A 49 -4.00 19.61 -18.46
CA ASN A 49 -4.67 20.90 -18.31
C ASN A 49 -3.65 22.02 -18.08
N LYS A 50 -2.99 22.44 -19.16
CA LYS A 50 -2.31 23.72 -19.27
C LYS A 50 -2.75 24.43 -20.54
#